data_AF-A0A0G4HKI0-F1
#
_entry.id   AF-A0A0G4HKI0-F1
#
_cell.length_a   1.000
_cell.length_b   1.000
_cell.length_c   1.000
_cell.angle_alpha   90.00
_cell.angle_beta   90.00
_cell.angle_gamma   90.00
#
_symmetry.space_group_name_H-M   'P 1'
#
loop_
_entity.id
_entity.type
_entity.pdbx_description
1 polymer ?
#
loop_
_entity_poly.entity_id
_entity_poly.type
_entity_poly.pdbx_seq_one_letter_code
_entity_poly.pdbx_strand_id
1 'polypeptide(L)'
;MSNVCELLKSASGYRNRRTDHDDKFAAFWDWNSKGSTSTAIGNYVIQLVAHPNFQPELKTVLYFRREAAGFVKMDALHDHKRANTFKNYRTSNGVGHPKGYFFDLNLYVMDGVSMHHTSTVSGKQFARDNWHDGPSVATKGPHWN
;
A
#
# COMPACT_ATOMS: atom_id res chain seq x y z
N MET A 1 4.84 -3.99 -28.09
CA MET A 1 5.04 -3.57 -26.68
C MET A 1 3.68 -3.67 -25.99
N SER A 2 3.52 -4.65 -25.10
CA SER A 2 2.26 -4.84 -24.36
C SER A 2 2.04 -3.63 -23.44
N ASN A 3 0.87 -2.98 -23.54
CA ASN A 3 0.51 -1.88 -22.67
C ASN A 3 0.38 -2.41 -21.23
N VAL A 4 1.19 -1.91 -20.30
CA VAL A 4 1.24 -2.35 -18.89
C VAL A 4 -0.15 -2.32 -18.23
N CYS A 5 -0.98 -1.33 -18.58
CA CYS A 5 -2.37 -1.22 -18.09
C CYS A 5 -3.25 -2.38 -18.56
N GLU A 6 -3.08 -2.84 -19.80
CA GLU A 6 -3.80 -4.01 -20.35
C GLU A 6 -3.38 -5.29 -19.64
N LEU A 7 -2.07 -5.45 -19.37
CA LEU A 7 -1.58 -6.59 -18.59
C LEU A 7 -2.15 -6.61 -17.18
N LEU A 8 -2.25 -5.44 -16.54
CA LEU A 8 -2.84 -5.32 -15.20
C LEU A 8 -4.29 -5.81 -15.15
N LYS A 9 -5.09 -5.63 -16.21
CA LYS A 9 -6.49 -6.12 -16.26
C LYS A 9 -6.61 -7.63 -16.11
N SER A 10 -5.59 -8.38 -16.53
CA SER A 10 -5.51 -9.84 -16.39
C SER A 10 -4.88 -10.31 -15.08
N ALA A 11 -4.45 -9.38 -14.23
CA ALA A 11 -3.81 -9.70 -12.97
C ALA A 11 -4.83 -9.97 -11.86
N SER A 12 -4.40 -10.71 -10.85
CA SER A 12 -5.18 -11.02 -9.65
C SER A 12 -4.44 -10.52 -8.41
N GLY A 13 -5.20 -10.14 -7.37
CA GLY A 13 -4.62 -9.66 -6.12
C GLY A 13 -3.70 -10.71 -5.50
N TYR A 14 -2.51 -10.27 -5.06
CA TYR A 14 -1.50 -11.15 -4.49
C TYR A 14 -1.09 -10.70 -3.09
N ARG A 15 -1.48 -11.49 -2.07
CA ARG A 15 -1.15 -11.24 -0.66
C ARG A 15 -1.53 -9.82 -0.19
N ASN A 16 -2.64 -9.30 -0.70
CA ASN A 16 -3.13 -7.98 -0.34
C ASN A 16 -3.71 -7.98 1.07
N ARG A 17 -3.16 -7.11 1.93
CA ARG A 17 -3.75 -6.81 3.25
C ARG A 17 -4.79 -5.71 3.10
N ARG A 18 -5.84 -5.73 3.92
CA ARG A 18 -6.76 -4.60 4.01
C ARG A 18 -6.06 -3.38 4.58
N THR A 19 -6.38 -2.21 4.03
CA THR A 19 -5.85 -0.91 4.44
C THR A 19 -6.98 0.11 4.45
N ASP A 20 -6.78 1.24 5.14
CA ASP A 20 -7.74 2.35 5.17
C ASP A 20 -7.90 3.06 3.81
N HIS A 21 -7.16 2.63 2.79
CA HIS A 21 -7.15 3.19 1.44
C HIS A 21 -7.64 2.20 0.36
N ASP A 22 -8.28 1.11 0.76
CA ASP A 22 -8.75 0.08 -0.16
C ASP A 22 -9.73 0.65 -1.21
N ASP A 23 -10.51 1.67 -0.85
CA ASP A 23 -11.38 2.43 -1.73
C ASP A 23 -10.61 3.11 -2.88
N LYS A 24 -9.46 3.73 -2.59
CA LYS A 24 -8.61 4.42 -3.59
C LYS A 24 -7.99 3.43 -4.58
N PHE A 25 -7.57 2.26 -4.10
CA PHE A 25 -7.07 1.19 -4.97
C PHE A 25 -8.18 0.56 -5.80
N ALA A 26 -9.36 0.34 -5.21
CA ALA A 26 -10.53 -0.16 -5.93
C ALA A 26 -10.98 0.81 -7.02
N ALA A 27 -10.97 2.11 -6.74
CA ALA A 27 -11.27 3.15 -7.70
C ALA A 27 -10.34 3.11 -8.92
N PHE A 28 -9.03 2.96 -8.69
CA PHE A 28 -8.05 2.80 -9.76
C PHE A 28 -8.28 1.52 -10.57
N TRP A 29 -8.57 0.41 -9.88
CA TRP A 29 -8.83 -0.86 -10.52
C TRP A 29 -10.09 -0.83 -11.40
N ASP A 30 -11.18 -0.27 -10.90
CA ASP A 30 -12.44 -0.12 -11.65
C ASP A 30 -12.28 0.80 -12.87
N TRP A 31 -11.54 1.90 -12.72
CA TRP A 31 -11.19 2.74 -13.86
C TRP A 31 -10.36 1.97 -14.89
N ASN A 32 -9.30 1.27 -14.47
CA ASN A 32 -8.42 0.54 -15.39
C ASN A 32 -9.15 -0.63 -16.08
N SER A 33 -10.05 -1.32 -15.39
CA SER A 33 -10.72 -2.52 -15.91
C SER A 33 -12.00 -2.22 -16.70
N LYS A 34 -12.79 -1.23 -16.27
CA LYS A 34 -14.13 -0.94 -16.83
C LYS A 34 -14.22 0.42 -17.50
N GLY A 35 -13.20 1.27 -17.40
CA GLY A 35 -13.28 2.68 -17.81
C GLY A 35 -14.25 3.50 -16.95
N SER A 36 -14.61 3.01 -15.77
CA SER A 36 -15.64 3.64 -14.94
C SER A 36 -15.09 4.84 -14.17
N THR A 37 -15.89 5.90 -14.08
CA THR A 37 -15.66 7.02 -13.17
C THR A 37 -16.01 6.59 -11.75
N SER A 38 -14.99 6.30 -10.93
CA SER A 38 -15.20 6.00 -9.52
C SER A 38 -15.70 7.22 -8.74
N THR A 39 -16.40 6.99 -7.62
CA THR A 39 -16.84 8.01 -6.67
C THR A 39 -15.78 8.37 -5.65
N ALA A 40 -14.60 7.71 -5.65
CA ALA A 40 -13.52 8.04 -4.71
C ALA A 40 -13.13 9.52 -4.82
N ILE A 41 -13.24 10.22 -3.70
CA ILE A 41 -12.98 11.65 -3.54
C ILE A 41 -11.57 11.84 -2.96
N GLY A 42 -10.83 12.80 -3.49
CA GLY A 42 -9.56 13.23 -2.92
C GLY A 42 -8.47 13.43 -3.97
N ASN A 43 -7.42 14.15 -3.57
CA ASN A 43 -6.24 14.39 -4.40
C ASN A 43 -5.16 13.37 -4.05
N TYR A 44 -5.06 12.33 -4.88
CA TYR A 44 -4.09 11.26 -4.69
C TYR A 44 -3.57 10.74 -6.03
N VAL A 45 -2.41 10.09 -5.96
CA VAL A 45 -1.72 9.48 -7.09
C VAL A 45 -1.49 8.00 -6.81
N ILE A 46 -1.74 7.17 -7.82
CA ILE A 46 -1.35 5.77 -7.81
C ILE A 46 -0.10 5.62 -8.67
N GLN A 47 0.95 5.05 -8.08
CA GLN A 47 2.10 4.58 -8.82
C GLN A 47 1.90 3.09 -9.14
N LEU A 48 1.93 2.74 -10.42
CA LEU A 48 1.94 1.37 -10.91
C LEU A 48 3.37 1.00 -11.27
N VAL A 49 3.92 0.01 -10.58
CA VAL A 49 5.22 -0.57 -10.88
C VAL A 49 4.98 -1.97 -11.43
N ALA A 50 5.48 -2.26 -12.63
CA ALA A 50 5.39 -3.57 -13.26
C ALA A 50 6.78 -4.22 -13.31
N HIS A 51 6.88 -5.45 -12.85
CA HIS A 51 8.10 -6.26 -12.82
C HIS A 51 7.86 -7.57 -13.56
N PRO A 52 8.62 -7.89 -14.61
CA PRO A 52 8.62 -9.25 -15.15
C PRO A 52 9.10 -10.22 -14.07
N ASN A 53 8.41 -11.35 -13.94
CA ASN A 53 8.82 -12.37 -12.99
C ASN A 53 10.26 -12.80 -13.28
N PHE A 54 11.07 -12.89 -12.22
CA PHE A 54 12.48 -13.27 -12.28
C PHE A 54 13.39 -12.27 -13.04
N GLN A 55 12.91 -11.06 -13.34
CA GLN A 55 13.72 -9.97 -13.92
C GLN A 55 13.31 -8.61 -13.32
N PRO A 56 13.50 -8.40 -12.01
CA PRO A 56 13.07 -7.18 -11.32
C PRO A 56 13.74 -5.90 -11.84
N GLU A 57 14.86 -6.03 -12.54
CA GLU A 57 15.66 -4.95 -13.13
C GLU A 57 14.93 -4.26 -14.29
N LEU A 58 14.08 -4.98 -15.02
CA LEU A 58 13.29 -4.46 -16.13
C LEU A 58 11.93 -3.95 -15.64
N LYS A 59 11.95 -2.95 -14.75
CA LYS A 59 10.72 -2.37 -14.20
C LYS A 59 10.18 -1.24 -15.07
N THR A 60 8.87 -1.22 -15.25
CA THR A 60 8.14 -0.06 -15.79
C THR A 60 7.40 0.64 -14.67
N VAL A 61 7.56 1.97 -14.56
CA VAL A 61 6.89 2.78 -13.55
C VAL A 61 5.96 3.76 -14.25
N LEU A 62 4.69 3.79 -13.85
CA LEU A 62 3.70 4.73 -14.32
C LEU A 62 3.04 5.43 -13.13
N TYR A 63 2.70 6.71 -13.28
CA TYR A 63 1.98 7.49 -12.27
C TYR A 63 0.61 7.89 -12.80
N PHE A 64 -0.40 7.83 -11.95
CA PHE A 64 -1.78 8.14 -12.29
C PHE A 64 -2.39 9.05 -11.24
N ARG A 65 -2.69 10.29 -11.61
CA ARG A 65 -3.41 11.23 -10.74
C ARG A 65 -4.90 11.02 -10.84
N ARG A 66 -5.56 11.02 -9.69
CA ARG A 66 -7.02 11.06 -9.63
C ARG A 66 -7.53 12.42 -10.11
N GLU A 67 -8.47 12.41 -11.05
CA GLU A 67 -9.23 13.59 -11.50
C GLU A 67 -10.74 13.30 -11.47
N ALA A 68 -11.59 14.30 -11.66
CA ALA A 68 -13.04 14.15 -11.59
C ALA A 68 -13.57 13.01 -12.51
N ALA A 69 -13.04 12.93 -13.73
CA ALA A 69 -13.46 11.97 -14.75
C ALA A 69 -12.69 10.64 -14.75
N GLY A 70 -11.78 10.39 -13.79
CA GLY A 70 -11.02 9.14 -13.78
C GLY A 70 -9.60 9.33 -13.29
N PHE A 71 -8.65 8.72 -14.01
CA PHE A 71 -7.22 8.87 -13.75
C PHE A 71 -6.51 9.35 -15.01
N VAL A 72 -5.55 10.25 -14.81
CA VAL A 72 -4.70 10.79 -15.87
C VAL A 72 -3.26 10.36 -15.60
N LYS A 73 -2.59 9.83 -16.63
CA LYS A 73 -1.18 9.45 -16.53
C LYS A 73 -0.32 10.71 -16.36
N MET A 74 0.64 10.66 -15.45
CA MET A 74 1.65 11.69 -15.25
C MET A 74 3.04 11.17 -15.61
N ASP A 75 3.92 12.09 -16.02
CA ASP A 75 5.32 11.77 -16.30
C ASP A 75 6.16 11.67 -15.02
N ALA A 76 5.82 12.45 -14.00
CA ALA A 76 6.53 12.48 -12.72
C ALA A 76 5.59 12.78 -11.55
N LEU A 77 6.05 12.45 -10.35
CA LEU A 77 5.38 12.76 -9.10
C LEU A 77 5.90 14.10 -8.56
N HIS A 78 5.00 15.02 -8.23
CA HIS A 78 5.32 16.32 -7.62
C HIS A 78 4.46 16.53 -6.37
N ASP A 79 5.04 16.94 -5.25
CA ASP A 79 4.32 17.39 -4.04
C ASP A 79 3.40 16.36 -3.35
N HIS A 80 3.54 15.07 -3.65
CA HIS A 80 2.81 14.00 -2.95
C HIS A 80 3.75 13.16 -2.08
N LYS A 81 3.28 12.78 -0.89
CA LYS A 81 3.97 11.86 0.01
C LYS A 81 3.39 10.46 -0.09
N ARG A 82 4.25 9.44 0.08
CA ARG A 82 3.82 8.04 0.06
C ARG A 82 2.99 7.74 1.32
N ALA A 83 1.78 7.22 1.14
CA ALA A 83 0.84 6.94 2.24
C ALA A 83 1.13 5.62 2.97
N ASN A 84 2.34 5.04 2.83
CA ASN A 84 2.76 3.74 3.37
C ASN A 84 1.75 2.58 3.18
N THR A 85 0.97 2.65 2.10
CA THR A 85 -0.03 1.63 1.75
C THR A 85 0.18 1.22 0.30
N PHE A 86 0.06 -0.08 0.06
CA PHE A 86 0.30 -0.67 -1.24
C PHE A 86 -0.53 -1.94 -1.46
N LYS A 87 -0.73 -2.30 -2.71
CA LYS A 87 -1.38 -3.54 -3.15
C LYS A 87 -0.52 -4.19 -4.21
N ASN A 88 -0.37 -5.51 -4.15
CA ASN A 88 0.35 -6.29 -5.14
C ASN A 88 -0.64 -7.11 -5.97
N TYR A 89 -0.28 -7.30 -7.23
CA TYR A 89 -1.03 -8.11 -8.17
C TYR A 89 -0.05 -8.99 -8.95
N ARG A 90 -0.56 -10.10 -9.48
CA ARG A 90 0.21 -10.96 -10.37
C ARG A 90 -0.64 -11.47 -11.51
N THR A 91 -0.06 -11.58 -12.71
CA THR A 91 -0.66 -12.37 -13.77
C THR A 91 -0.34 -13.85 -13.59
N SER A 92 -1.15 -14.72 -14.20
CA SER A 92 -0.75 -16.10 -14.43
C SER A 92 0.45 -16.16 -15.39
N ASN A 93 1.22 -17.24 -15.31
CA ASN A 93 2.30 -17.49 -16.24
C ASN A 93 1.79 -17.47 -17.69
N GLY A 94 2.59 -16.93 -18.62
CA GLY A 94 2.27 -16.87 -20.04
C GLY A 94 1.39 -15.67 -20.48
N VAL A 95 0.79 -14.91 -19.56
CA VAL A 95 -0.01 -13.72 -19.95
C VAL A 95 0.90 -12.51 -20.09
N GLY A 96 1.09 -12.04 -21.33
CA GLY A 96 1.91 -10.86 -21.67
C GLY A 96 3.42 -11.08 -21.64
N HIS A 97 3.90 -12.10 -20.93
CA HIS A 97 5.29 -12.56 -20.89
C HIS A 97 5.33 -14.04 -20.45
N PRO A 98 6.29 -14.86 -20.94
CA PRO A 98 6.33 -16.30 -20.64
C PRO A 98 6.32 -16.64 -19.14
N LYS A 99 6.91 -15.76 -18.33
CA LYS A 99 7.05 -15.96 -16.88
C LYS A 99 5.98 -15.27 -16.03
N GLY A 100 5.06 -14.50 -16.63
CA GLY A 100 4.12 -13.63 -15.90
C GLY A 100 4.76 -12.34 -15.36
N TYR A 101 3.93 -11.50 -14.74
CA TYR A 101 4.31 -10.21 -14.15
C TYR A 101 3.82 -10.10 -12.70
N PHE A 102 4.62 -9.42 -11.88
CA PHE A 102 4.19 -8.81 -10.62
C PHE A 102 3.95 -7.32 -10.82
N PHE A 103 2.92 -6.80 -10.16
CA PHE A 103 2.60 -5.38 -10.14
C PHE A 103 2.46 -4.88 -8.72
N ASP A 104 3.07 -3.75 -8.42
CA ASP A 104 2.90 -3.04 -7.17
C ASP A 104 2.15 -1.74 -7.44
N LEU A 105 1.03 -1.54 -6.74
CA LEU A 105 0.32 -0.27 -6.66
C LEU A 105 0.68 0.43 -5.36
N ASN A 106 1.34 1.57 -5.46
CA ASN A 106 1.66 2.42 -4.31
C ASN A 106 0.77 3.66 -4.29
N LEU A 107 0.33 4.06 -3.10
CA LEU A 107 -0.47 5.28 -2.92
C LEU A 107 0.40 6.48 -2.50
N TYR A 108 0.15 7.59 -3.16
CA TYR A 108 0.71 8.90 -2.87
C TYR A 108 -0.41 9.92 -2.66
N VAL A 109 -0.22 10.84 -1.73
CA VAL A 109 -1.26 11.71 -1.16
C VAL A 109 -0.65 13.10 -0.97
N MET A 110 -1.35 14.18 -1.35
CA MET A 110 -0.87 15.54 -1.03
C MET A 110 -0.98 15.82 0.47
N ASP A 111 0.00 16.54 1.03
CA ASP A 111 -0.06 17.03 2.41
C ASP A 111 -1.33 17.87 2.60
N GLY A 112 -2.14 17.47 3.58
CA GLY A 112 -3.47 18.06 3.84
C GLY A 112 -4.45 17.03 4.39
N VAL A 113 -4.25 15.74 4.07
CA VAL A 113 -4.85 14.64 4.84
C VAL A 113 -3.85 14.26 5.93
N SER A 114 -3.81 15.07 6.99
CA SER A 114 -3.33 14.59 8.28
C SER A 114 -4.24 13.43 8.67
N MET A 115 -3.84 12.20 8.36
CA MET A 115 -4.28 11.08 9.16
C MET A 115 -3.69 11.34 10.53
N HIS A 116 -4.50 11.96 11.39
CA HIS A 116 -4.47 11.65 12.80
C HIS A 116 -4.55 10.12 12.88
N HIS A 117 -3.40 9.46 12.87
CA HIS A 117 -3.21 8.35 13.75
C HIS A 117 -3.44 8.94 15.13
N THR A 118 -4.69 8.94 15.59
CA THR A 118 -4.92 8.65 16.99
C THR A 118 -4.39 7.24 17.14
N SER A 119 -3.07 7.15 17.34
CA SER A 119 -2.47 5.99 17.95
C SER A 119 -3.19 5.94 19.29
N THR A 120 -4.24 5.14 19.36
CA THR A 120 -4.75 4.73 20.65
C THR A 120 -3.55 4.03 21.25
N VAL A 121 -2.90 4.72 22.18
CA VAL A 121 -2.02 4.11 23.17
C VAL A 121 -2.91 3.12 23.93
N SER A 122 -3.12 1.96 23.30
CA SER A 122 -3.93 0.83 23.77
C SER A 122 -3.59 -0.46 23.01
N GLY A 123 -2.73 -0.42 21.97
CA GLY A 123 -2.26 -1.61 21.25
C GLY A 123 -0.97 -2.27 21.77
N LYS A 124 -0.42 -1.84 22.92
CA LYS A 124 0.71 -2.51 23.61
C LYS A 124 0.30 -3.13 24.96
N GLN A 125 -0.88 -3.72 25.02
CA GLN A 125 -1.16 -4.92 25.80
C GLN A 125 -1.65 -5.88 24.73
N PHE A 126 -0.89 -6.83 24.19
CA PHE A 126 -0.42 -8.04 24.84
C PHE A 126 0.78 -8.57 24.03
N ALA A 127 1.97 -8.57 24.63
CA ALA A 127 3.09 -9.45 24.28
C ALA A 127 4.26 -9.17 25.25
N ARG A 128 3.99 -9.32 26.55
CA ARG A 128 5.04 -9.71 27.50
C ARG A 128 4.44 -10.84 28.30
N ASP A 129 4.86 -12.03 27.90
CA ASP A 129 4.59 -13.27 28.59
C ASP A 129 4.96 -13.12 30.07
N ASN A 130 3.99 -13.36 30.93
CA ASN A 130 4.16 -13.53 32.37
C ASN A 130 4.92 -14.85 32.63
N TRP A 131 6.24 -14.83 32.44
CA TRP A 131 7.09 -15.88 32.98
C TRP A 131 8.21 -15.22 33.79
N HIS A 132 8.19 -15.50 35.10
CA HIS A 132 9.07 -15.02 36.18
C HIS A 132 8.58 -13.80 36.99
N ASP A 133 7.44 -13.97 37.68
CA ASP A 133 7.26 -13.35 38.99
C ASP A 133 7.84 -14.28 40.08
N GLY A 134 9.12 -14.05 40.41
CA GLY A 134 9.65 -14.37 41.73
C GLY A 134 9.75 -13.06 42.53
N PRO A 135 9.26 -12.96 43.77
CA PRO A 135 9.27 -11.71 44.51
C PRO A 135 10.71 -11.35 44.92
N SER A 136 11.29 -10.34 44.28
CA SER A 136 12.47 -9.66 44.84
C SER A 136 12.00 -8.70 45.92
N VAL A 137 12.19 -9.13 47.17
CA VAL A 137 11.98 -8.31 48.36
C VAL A 137 13.02 -7.18 48.36
N ALA A 138 12.57 -5.94 48.20
CA ALA A 138 13.42 -4.77 48.41
C ALA A 138 13.52 -4.45 49.91
N THR A 139 14.61 -4.89 50.54
CA THR A 139 14.93 -4.57 51.94
C THR A 139 15.31 -3.09 52.05
N LYS A 140 14.45 -2.28 52.69
CA LYS A 140 14.85 -0.96 53.21
C LYS A 140 15.85 -1.16 54.35
N GLY A 141 17.02 -0.56 54.26
CA GLY A 141 17.98 -0.48 55.37
C GLY A 141 17.45 0.38 56.53
N PRO A 142 17.94 0.17 57.77
CA PRO A 142 17.44 0.86 58.94
C PRO A 142 17.94 2.32 59.01
N HIS A 143 17.03 3.23 59.37
CA HIS A 143 17.35 4.59 59.82
C HIS A 143 17.44 4.57 61.35
N TRP A 144 18.47 5.21 61.89
CA TRP A 144 18.77 5.29 63.33
C TRP A 144 17.76 6.17 64.08
N ASN A 145 17.44 5.77 65.31
CA ASN A 145 17.30 6.63 66.49
C ASN A 145 17.56 5.79 67.76
#